data_AF-A0A2V6KJF8-F1
#
_entry.id   AF-A0A2V6KJF8-F1
#
_cell.length_a   1.000
_cell.length_b   1.000
_cell.length_c   1.000
_cell.angle_alpha   90.00
_cell.angle_beta   90.00
_cell.angle_gamma   90.00
#
_symmetry.space_group_name_H-M   'P 1'
#
loop_
_entity.id
_entity.type
_entity.pdbx_description
1 polymer ?
#
loop_
_entity_poly.entity_id
_entity_poly.type
_entity_poly.pdbx_seq_one_letter_code
_entity_poly.pdbx_strand_id
1 'polypeptide(L)' 'DQLQIEVLASVNNRRQLETLLKEASGRDWSVKFVAKDGIPSRAAADAAKPAESFKDDPLIQEAIELFNAQIKS' A
#
# COMPACT_ATOMS: atom_id res chain seq x y z
N ASP A 1 -8.48 8.93 -11.21
CA ASP A 1 -8.77 8.66 -9.78
C ASP A 1 -10.03 9.35 -9.29
N GLN A 2 -10.18 10.66 -9.48
CA GLN A 2 -11.36 11.42 -9.02
C GLN A 2 -12.71 10.82 -9.46
N LEU A 3 -12.86 10.43 -10.74
CA LEU A 3 -14.08 9.79 -11.24
C LEU A 3 -14.40 8.45 -10.57
N GLN A 4 -13.38 7.69 -10.17
CA GLN A 4 -13.58 6.41 -9.46
C GLN A 4 -14.04 6.65 -8.03
N ILE A 5 -13.50 7.67 -7.37
CA ILE A 5 -13.92 8.07 -6.01
C ILE A 5 -15.36 8.59 -6.03
N GLU A 6 -15.76 9.32 -7.07
CA GLU A 6 -17.16 9.78 -7.24
C GLU A 6 -18.14 8.62 -7.40
N VAL A 7 -17.78 7.57 -8.16
CA VAL A 7 -18.58 6.34 -8.27
C VAL A 7 -18.72 5.63 -6.92
N LEU A 8 -17.63 5.56 -6.15
CA LEU A 8 -17.63 4.97 -4.80
C LEU A 8 -18.47 5.79 -3.82
N ALA A 9 -18.45 7.12 -3.96
CA ALA A 9 -19.21 8.07 -3.13
C ALA A 9 -20.69 8.20 -3.54
N SER A 10 -21.21 7.28 -4.35
CA SER A 10 -22.60 7.31 -4.80
C SER A 10 -23.62 7.25 -3.65
N VAL A 11 -24.82 7.74 -3.92
CA VAL A 11 -25.95 7.70 -2.97
C VAL A 11 -26.29 6.28 -2.53
N ASN A 12 -26.19 5.30 -3.43
CA ASN A 12 -26.49 3.91 -3.13
C ASN A 12 -25.48 3.32 -2.14
N ASN A 13 -24.18 3.51 -2.39
CA ASN A 13 -23.12 3.01 -1.51
C ASN A 13 -23.19 3.63 -0.11
N ARG A 14 -23.48 4.94 -0.04
CA ARG A 14 -23.72 5.63 1.24
C ARG A 14 -24.88 4.99 2.00
N ARG A 15 -26.03 4.79 1.35
CA ARG A 15 -27.21 4.19 1.99
C ARG A 15 -26.91 2.78 2.49
N GLN A 16 -26.22 1.96 1.70
CA GLN A 16 -25.82 0.61 2.11
C GLN A 16 -24.94 0.65 3.37
N LEU A 17 -23.97 1.56 3.42
CA LEU A 17 -23.11 1.72 4.57
C LEU A 17 -23.86 2.23 5.81
N GLU A 18 -24.78 3.19 5.65
CA GLU A 18 -25.63 3.68 6.74
C GLU A 18 -26.52 2.58 7.32
N THR A 19 -27.11 1.73 6.46
CA THR A 19 -27.87 0.54 6.90
C THR A 19 -27.00 -0.41 7.71
N LEU A 20 -25.82 -0.76 7.22
CA LEU A 20 -24.90 -1.65 7.92
C LEU A 20 -24.45 -1.07 9.27
N LEU A 21 -24.17 0.23 9.33
CA LEU A 21 -23.82 0.91 10.58
C LEU A 21 -24.98 0.88 11.57
N LYS A 22 -26.22 1.03 11.08
CA LYS A 22 -27.41 0.89 11.92
C LYS A 22 -27.55 -0.51 12.49
N GLU A 23 -27.36 -1.54 11.67
CA GLU A 23 -27.43 -2.93 12.11
C GLU A 23 -26.32 -3.29 13.10
N ALA A 24 -25.09 -2.84 12.84
CA ALA A 24 -23.93 -3.17 13.68
C ALA A 24 -23.90 -2.39 15.01
N SER A 25 -24.36 -1.14 15.00
CA SER A 25 -24.27 -0.25 16.18
C SER A 25 -25.60 0.00 16.89
N GLY A 26 -26.72 -0.37 16.28
CA GLY A 26 -28.07 -0.09 16.79
C GLY A 26 -28.50 1.38 16.71
N ARG A 27 -27.74 2.25 16.04
CA ARG A 27 -27.99 3.70 15.97
C ARG A 27 -28.05 4.18 14.52
N ASP A 28 -28.81 5.25 14.28
CA ASP A 28 -28.81 5.91 12.98
C ASP A 28 -27.54 6.76 12.80
N TRP A 29 -26.81 6.49 11.72
CA TRP A 29 -25.62 7.25 11.33
C TRP A 29 -25.86 7.98 10.01
N SER A 30 -25.25 9.16 9.86
CA SER A 30 -25.16 9.86 8.58
C SER A 30 -23.70 9.85 8.12
N VAL A 31 -23.47 9.39 6.89
CA VAL A 31 -22.12 9.23 6.34
C VAL A 31 -21.86 10.23 5.22
N LYS A 32 -20.65 10.82 5.23
CA LYS A 32 -20.15 11.70 4.17
C LYS A 32 -18.82 11.16 3.65
N PHE A 33 -18.77 10.84 2.36
CA PHE A 33 -17.52 10.53 1.68
C PHE A 33 -16.76 11.82 1.36
N VAL A 34 -15.45 11.81 1.62
CA VAL A 34 -14.55 12.91 1.30
C VAL A 34 -13.35 12.33 0.56
N ALA A 35 -13.14 12.75 -0.68
CA ALA A 35 -11.92 12.43 -1.41
C ALA A 35 -10.76 13.15 -0.73
N LYS A 36 -9.74 12.40 -0.29
CA LYS A 36 -8.48 12.95 0.17
C LYS A 36 -7.40 12.50 -0.78
N ASP A 37 -6.87 13.44 -1.54
CA ASP A 37 -5.68 13.18 -2.35
C ASP A 37 -4.45 13.08 -1.44
N GLY A 38 -3.62 12.07 -1.67
CA GLY A 38 -2.35 11.93 -0.96
C GLY A 38 -2.37 11.00 0.26
N ILE A 39 -3.12 9.90 0.25
CA ILE A 39 -2.70 8.76 1.08
C ILE A 39 -1.37 8.28 0.46
N PRO A 40 -0.22 8.38 1.15
CA PRO A 40 1.01 7.82 0.62
C PRO A 40 0.74 6.34 0.41
N SER A 41 0.68 5.93 -0.85
CA SER A 41 0.53 4.53 -1.19
C SER A 41 1.66 3.80 -0.47
N ARG A 42 1.32 2.84 0.38
CA ARG A 42 2.32 2.02 1.08
C ARG A 42 3.25 1.32 0.08
N ALA A 43 2.84 1.18 -1.18
CA ALA A 43 3.67 0.69 -2.28
C ALA A 43 4.86 1.61 -2.61
N ALA A 44 4.81 2.91 -2.28
CA ALA A 44 5.96 3.81 -2.45
C ALA A 44 6.98 3.69 -1.31
N ALA A 45 6.61 3.12 -0.16
CA ALA A 45 7.55 2.83 0.92
C ALA A 45 8.42 1.60 0.62
N ASP A 46 7.96 0.71 -0.27
CA ASP A 46 8.71 -0.43 -0.79
C ASP A 46 9.32 -0.16 -2.17
N ALA A 47 9.51 1.12 -2.54
CA ALA A 47 10.34 1.45 -3.69
C ALA A 47 11.72 0.80 -3.47
N ALA A 48 12.00 -0.25 -4.23
CA ALA A 48 13.18 -1.09 -4.10
C ALA A 48 14.41 -0.20 -3.92
N LYS A 49 15.16 -0.44 -2.84
CA LYS A 49 16.40 0.29 -2.59
C LYS A 49 17.24 0.23 -3.88
N PRO A 50 17.84 1.36 -4.32
CA PRO A 50 18.64 1.38 -5.53
C PRO A 50 19.66 0.23 -5.49
N ALA A 51 19.92 -0.45 -6.61
CA ALA A 51 20.85 -1.58 -6.63
C ALA A 51 22.26 -1.23 -6.10
N GLU A 52 22.58 0.06 -6.11
CA GLU A 52 23.79 0.64 -5.51
C GLU A 52 23.89 0.42 -4.00
N SER A 53 22.77 0.34 -3.27
CA SER A 53 22.78 0.08 -1.82
C SER A 53 23.22 -1.34 -1.45
N PHE A 54 23.24 -2.27 -2.42
CA PHE A 54 23.72 -3.63 -2.20
C PHE A 54 25.24 -3.76 -2.33
N LYS A 55 25.92 -2.76 -2.89
CA LYS A 55 27.38 -2.77 -3.05
C LYS A 55 28.10 -2.63 -1.71
N ASP A 56 27.47 -1.98 -0.74
CA ASP A 56 28.03 -1.73 0.59
C ASP A 56 27.55 -2.74 1.65
N ASP A 57 26.76 -3.75 1.26
CA ASP A 57 26.27 -4.77 2.18
C ASP A 57 27.35 -5.85 2.39
N PRO A 58 27.86 -6.02 3.62
CA PRO A 58 28.95 -6.94 3.90
C PRO A 58 28.59 -8.41 3.62
N LEU A 59 27.33 -8.79 3.81
CA LEU A 59 26.88 -10.17 3.57
C LEU A 59 26.84 -10.48 2.07
N ILE A 60 26.43 -9.50 1.25
CA ILE A 60 26.37 -9.66 -0.20
C ILE A 60 27.79 -9.74 -0.77
N GLN A 61 28.73 -8.92 -0.27
CA GLN A 61 30.14 -8.99 -0.66
C GLN A 61 30.76 -10.35 -0.32
N GLU A 62 30.55 -10.86 0.89
CA GLU A 62 31.07 -12.16 1.31
C GLU A 62 30.54 -13.30 0.43
N ALA A 63 29.24 -13.30 0.10
CA ALA A 63 28.65 -14.30 -0.79
C ALA A 63 29.26 -14.26 -2.20
N ILE A 64 29.53 -13.07 -2.73
CA ILE A 64 30.18 -12.89 -4.04
C ILE A 64 31.62 -13.42 -4.02
N GLU A 65 32.37 -13.18 -2.94
CA GLU A 65 33.74 -13.67 -2.79
C GLU A 65 33.81 -15.20 -2.75
N LEU A 66 32.94 -15.84 -1.96
CA LEU A 66 32.86 -17.30 -1.87
C LEU A 66 32.53 -17.94 -3.21
N PHE A 67 31.57 -17.36 -3.96
CA PHE A 67 31.21 -17.83 -5.29
C PHE A 67 32.38 -17.72 -6.28
N ASN A 68 33.08 -16.58 -6.30
CA ASN A 68 34.22 -16.36 -7.18
C ASN A 68 35.40 -17.30 -6.86
N ALA A 69 35.62 -17.61 -5.58
CA ALA A 69 36.63 -18.57 -5.15
C ALA A 69 36.32 -19.98 -5.67
N GLN A 70 35.05 -20.38 -5.67
CA GLN A 70 34.61 -21.69 -6.16
C GLN A 70 34.71 -21.81 -7.69
N ILE A 71 34.45 -20.75 -8.44
CA ILE A 71 34.55 -20.78 -9.92
C ILE A 71 35.99 -20.85 -10.43
N LYS A 72 36.95 -20.33 -9.65
CA LYS A 72 38.37 -20.30 -10.04
C LYS A 72 39.17 -21.53 -9.57
N SER A 73 38.53 -22.45 -8.85
CA SER A 73 39.10 -23.75 -8.45
C SER A 73 38.76 -24.84 -9.46
#